data_AF-A0A534UMN4-F1
#
_entry.id   AF-A0A534UMN4-F1
#
_cell.length_a   1.000
_cell.length_b   1.000
_cell.length_c   1.000
_cell.angle_alpha   90.00
_cell.angle_beta   90.00
_cell.angle_gamma   90.00
#
_symmetry.space_group_name_H-M   'P 1'
#
loop_
_entity.id
_entity.type
_entity.pdbx_description
1 polymer ?
#
loop_
_entity_poly.entity_id
_entity_poly.type
_entity_poly.pdbx_seq_one_letter_code
_entity_poly.pdbx_strand_id
1 'polypeptide(L)'
;MSAQKFEAFLAKLYVDDNARSRFLADARREASNAGLTDEECAALEKIDFVGLELASASFARKRASRPPRKPDSNLTRWLRRR
;
A
#
# COMPACT_ATOMS: atom_id res chain seq x y z
N MET A 1 2.96 7.42 -18.94
CA MET A 1 2.89 8.05 -17.59
C MET A 1 1.75 7.51 -16.72
N SER A 2 1.12 6.37 -17.07
CA SER A 2 -0.05 5.85 -16.35
C SER A 2 0.32 4.74 -15.33
N ALA A 3 1.27 3.86 -15.68
CA ALA A 3 1.71 2.74 -14.83
C ALA A 3 2.18 3.13 -13.41
N GLN A 4 2.96 4.21 -13.24
CA GLN A 4 3.45 4.59 -11.90
C GLN A 4 2.32 4.98 -10.94
N LYS A 5 1.31 5.72 -11.40
CA LYS A 5 0.19 6.13 -10.56
C LYS A 5 -0.69 4.94 -10.21
N PHE A 6 -0.93 4.08 -11.20
CA PHE A 6 -1.66 2.83 -11.03
C PHE A 6 -0.99 1.91 -10.01
N GLU A 7 0.31 1.67 -10.15
CA GLU A 7 1.10 0.85 -9.22
C GLU A 7 1.16 1.48 -7.83
N ALA A 8 1.33 2.80 -7.72
CA ALA A 8 1.33 3.50 -6.43
C ALA A 8 -0.04 3.38 -5.74
N PHE A 9 -1.13 3.46 -6.49
CA PHE A 9 -2.48 3.27 -5.97
C PHE A 9 -2.71 1.83 -5.49
N LEU A 10 -2.31 0.83 -6.29
CA LEU A 10 -2.37 -0.57 -5.88
C LEU A 10 -1.54 -0.82 -4.61
N ALA A 11 -0.31 -0.31 -4.55
CA ALA A 11 0.54 -0.42 -3.37
C ALA A 11 -0.12 0.21 -2.13
N LYS A 12 -0.83 1.33 -2.30
CA LYS A 12 -1.61 1.96 -1.23
C LYS A 12 -2.73 1.04 -0.73
N LEU A 13 -3.49 0.40 -1.62
CA LEU A 13 -4.54 -0.57 -1.24
C LEU A 13 -3.99 -1.77 -0.44
N TYR A 14 -2.73 -2.16 -0.68
CA TYR A 14 -2.09 -3.25 0.07
C TYR A 14 -1.65 -2.87 1.50
N VAL A 15 -1.50 -1.58 1.78
CA VAL A 15 -0.88 -1.10 3.02
C VAL A 15 -1.87 -0.33 3.90
N ASP A 16 -2.79 0.41 3.30
CA ASP A 16 -3.74 1.29 3.96
C ASP A 16 -5.15 0.66 4.00
N ASP A 17 -5.55 0.23 5.19
CA ASP A 17 -6.85 -0.40 5.44
C ASP A 17 -8.03 0.55 5.18
N ASN A 18 -7.86 1.86 5.39
CA ASN A 18 -8.90 2.86 5.15
C ASN A 18 -9.09 3.07 3.65
N ALA A 19 -7.99 3.19 2.90
CA ALA A 19 -8.05 3.31 1.44
C ALA A 19 -8.68 2.06 0.83
N ARG A 20 -8.33 0.87 1.31
CA ARG A 20 -8.94 -0.39 0.87
C ARG A 20 -10.43 -0.45 1.18
N SER A 21 -10.85 -0.07 2.39
CA SER A 21 -12.27 -0.09 2.77
C SER A 21 -13.11 0.84 1.87
N ARG A 22 -12.59 2.02 1.53
CA ARG A 22 -13.25 2.96 0.60
C ARG A 22 -13.31 2.41 -0.81
N PHE A 23 -12.23 1.79 -1.27
CA PHE A 23 -12.16 1.16 -2.58
C PHE A 23 -13.09 -0.05 -2.72
N LEU A 24 -13.24 -0.88 -1.69
CA LEU A 24 -14.19 -2.00 -1.69
C LEU A 24 -15.66 -1.53 -1.66
N ALA A 25 -15.93 -0.34 -1.12
CA ALA A 25 -17.26 0.25 -1.13
C ALA A 25 -17.61 0.89 -2.48
N ASP A 26 -16.65 1.57 -3.12
CA ASP A 26 -16.82 2.19 -4.45
C ASP A 26 -15.48 2.31 -5.18
N ALA A 27 -15.12 1.22 -5.89
CA ALA A 27 -13.83 1.08 -6.54
C ALA A 27 -13.60 2.17 -7.61
N ARG A 28 -14.65 2.47 -8.39
CA ARG A 28 -14.59 3.42 -9.49
C ARG A 28 -14.39 4.83 -9.00
N ARG A 29 -15.15 5.24 -7.99
CA ARG A 29 -15.04 6.57 -7.40
C ARG A 29 -13.68 6.79 -6.74
N GLU A 30 -13.17 5.80 -6.01
CA GLU A 30 -11.87 5.93 -5.34
C GLU A 30 -10.70 5.93 -6.35
N ALA A 31 -10.78 5.11 -7.40
CA ALA A 31 -9.79 5.10 -8.49
C ALA A 31 -9.79 6.41 -9.30
N SER A 32 -10.98 6.96 -9.60
CA SER A 32 -11.11 8.26 -10.27
C SER A 32 -10.57 9.40 -9.40
N ASN A 33 -10.86 9.39 -8.09
CA ASN A 33 -10.29 10.36 -7.13
C ASN A 33 -8.75 10.29 -7.06
N ALA A 34 -8.17 9.12 -7.31
CA ALA A 34 -6.71 8.93 -7.39
C ALA A 34 -6.11 9.45 -8.72
N GLY A 35 -6.94 9.93 -9.65
CA GLY A 35 -6.52 10.46 -10.94
C GLY A 35 -6.14 9.39 -11.95
N LEU A 36 -6.74 8.19 -11.83
CA LEU A 36 -6.61 7.10 -12.80
C LEU A 36 -7.56 7.32 -13.98
N THR A 37 -7.20 6.81 -15.15
CA THR A 37 -8.08 6.88 -16.34
C THR A 37 -9.24 5.90 -16.21
N ASP A 38 -10.26 6.06 -17.04
CA ASP A 38 -11.41 5.15 -17.06
C ASP A 38 -10.99 3.72 -17.40
N GLU A 39 -10.00 3.52 -18.26
CA GLU A 39 -9.47 2.18 -18.57
C GLU A 39 -8.78 1.55 -17.35
N GLU A 40 -8.03 2.35 -16.59
CA GLU A 40 -7.37 1.91 -15.35
C GLU A 40 -8.37 1.60 -14.24
N CYS A 41 -9.44 2.40 -14.13
CA CYS A 41 -10.55 2.12 -13.22
C CYS A 41 -11.24 0.80 -13.57
N ALA A 42 -11.52 0.56 -14.86
CA ALA A 42 -12.11 -0.68 -15.33
C ALA A 42 -11.18 -1.89 -15.15
N ALA A 43 -9.86 -1.69 -15.24
CA ALA A 43 -8.88 -2.72 -14.91
C ALA A 43 -8.87 -3.05 -13.41
N LEU A 44 -8.98 -2.03 -12.55
CA LEU A 44 -9.07 -2.18 -11.09
C LEU A 44 -10.36 -2.88 -10.65
N GLU A 45 -11.49 -2.66 -11.32
CA GLU A 45 -12.74 -3.37 -11.04
C GLU A 45 -12.65 -4.88 -11.29
N LYS A 46 -11.69 -5.33 -12.11
CA LYS A 46 -11.49 -6.74 -12.49
C LYS A 46 -10.45 -7.47 -11.64
N ILE A 47 -9.81 -6.81 -10.69
CA ILE A 47 -8.79 -7.44 -9.86
C ILE A 47 -9.42 -8.42 -8.86
N ASP A 48 -8.62 -9.37 -8.40
CA ASP A 48 -9.03 -10.26 -7.32
C ASP A 48 -9.07 -9.51 -5.97
N PHE A 49 -10.28 -9.09 -5.57
CA PHE A 49 -10.51 -8.43 -4.28
C PHE A 49 -10.21 -9.34 -3.08
N VAL A 50 -10.44 -10.64 -3.22
CA VAL A 50 -10.17 -11.62 -2.16
C VAL A 50 -8.66 -11.76 -1.95
N GLY A 51 -7.92 -11.91 -3.06
CA GLY A 51 -6.46 -11.91 -3.06
C GLY A 51 -5.87 -10.63 -2.46
N LEU A 52 -6.43 -9.47 -2.81
CA LEU A 52 -6.06 -8.17 -2.23
C LEU A 52 -6.26 -8.17 -0.70
N GLU A 53 -7.42 -8.58 -0.21
CA GLU A 53 -7.70 -8.61 1.22
C GLU A 53 -6.77 -9.54 1.99
N LEU A 54 -6.58 -10.77 1.50
CA LEU A 54 -5.70 -11.78 2.09
C LEU A 54 -4.25 -11.31 2.18
N ALA A 55 -3.73 -10.74 1.09
CA ALA A 55 -2.37 -10.24 1.03
C ALA A 55 -2.16 -9.07 1.99
N SER A 56 -3.07 -8.10 1.99
CA SER A 56 -3.03 -6.96 2.90
C SER A 56 -3.09 -7.38 4.37
N ALA A 57 -3.94 -8.36 4.72
CA ALA A 57 -3.98 -8.92 6.08
C ALA A 57 -2.66 -9.59 6.46
N SER A 58 -2.03 -10.33 5.53
CA SER A 58 -0.70 -10.92 5.73
C SER A 58 0.36 -9.83 5.96
N PHE A 59 0.34 -8.75 5.19
CA PHE A 59 1.28 -7.63 5.37
C PHE A 59 1.06 -6.91 6.71
N ALA A 60 -0.19 -6.67 7.11
CA ALA A 60 -0.50 -6.08 8.40
C ALA A 60 0.03 -6.94 9.55
N ARG A 61 -0.19 -8.26 9.52
CA ARG A 61 0.37 -9.20 10.50
C ARG A 61 1.89 -9.18 10.53
N LYS A 62 2.55 -9.21 9.36
CA LYS A 62 4.02 -9.15 9.26
C LYS A 62 4.59 -7.84 9.81
N ARG A 63 3.89 -6.71 9.64
CA ARG A 63 4.28 -5.42 10.20
C ARG A 63 4.12 -5.41 11.72
N ALA A 64 3.00 -5.92 12.23
CA ALA A 64 2.74 -6.00 13.66
C ALA A 64 3.72 -6.95 14.39
N SER A 65 4.14 -8.03 13.75
CA SER A 65 5.12 -8.98 14.31
C SER A 65 6.57 -8.50 14.24
N ARG A 66 6.86 -7.41 13.51
CA ARG A 66 8.23 -6.94 13.34
C ARG A 66 8.59 -6.04 14.53
N PRO A 67 9.64 -6.36 15.31
CA PRO A 67 10.08 -5.46 16.36
C PRO A 67 10.46 -4.10 15.74
N PRO A 68 10.23 -2.98 16.45
CA PRO A 68 10.66 -1.67 15.98
C PRO A 68 12.14 -1.75 15.59
N ARG A 69 12.48 -1.30 14.37
CA ARG A 69 13.87 -1.31 13.91
C ARG A 69 14.69 -0.53 14.94
N LYS A 70 15.55 -1.23 15.67
CA LYS A 70 16.51 -0.57 16.55
C LYS A 70 17.35 0.35 15.65
N PRO A 71 17.50 1.65 15.98
CA PRO A 71 18.40 2.50 15.23
C PRO A 71 19.78 1.84 15.25
N ASP A 72 20.44 1.82 14.08
CA ASP A 72 21.68 1.09 13.89
C ASP A 72 22.76 1.69 14.80
N SER A 73 22.97 1.04 15.95
CA SER A 73 23.83 1.54 17.03
C SER A 73 25.29 1.77 16.60
N ASN A 74 25.68 1.22 15.44
CA ASN A 74 26.97 1.42 14.81
C ASN A 74 27.16 2.86 14.28
N LEU A 75 26.11 3.50 13.76
CA LEU A 75 26.15 4.91 13.33
C LEU A 75 26.33 5.84 14.54
N THR A 76 25.62 5.57 15.64
CA THR A 76 25.72 6.34 16.88
C THR A 76 27.09 6.17 17.56
N ARG A 77 27.69 4.98 17.46
CA ARG A 77 29.03 4.70 17.99
C ARG A 77 30.14 5.38 17.18
N TRP A 78 29.97 5.51 15.86
CA TRP A 78 30.91 6.25 15.00
C TRP A 78 30.88 7.76 15.31
N LEU A 79 29.68 8.34 15.48
CA LEU A 79 29.51 9.76 15.82
C LEU A 79 30.02 10.14 17.22
N ARG A 80 30.13 9.18 18.16
CA ARG A 80 30.65 9.39 19.51
C ARG A 80 32.18 9.25 19.65
N ARG A 81 32.90 8.87 18.58
CA ARG A 81 34.36 8.70 18.58
C ARG A 81 35.11 9.88 17.92
N ARG A 82 34.47 11.04 17.76
CA ARG A 82 35.08 12.27 17.26
C ARG A 82 35.16 13.32 18.35
#